data_AF-A0A2M7PQ34-F1
#
_entry.id   AF-A0A2M7PQ34-F1
#
_cell.length_a   1.000
_cell.length_b   1.000
_cell.length_c   1.000
_cell.angle_alpha   90.00
_cell.angle_beta   90.00
_cell.angle_gamma   90.00
#
_symmetry.space_group_name_H-M   'P 1'
#
loop_
_entity.id
_entity.type
_entity.pdbx_description
1 polymer ?
#
loop_
_entity_poly.entity_id
_entity_poly.type
_entity_poly.pdbx_seq_one_letter_code
_entity_poly.pdbx_strand_id
1 'polypeptide(L)' 'MTEISSPCMKICHRDSLGVCFGCRRTSEEIGNWSKYTDEEKLEVLDKIRYRTNVRGESPPHSFLR' A
#
# COMPACT_ATOMS: atom_id res chain seq x y z
N MET A 1 4.01 6.73 22.80
CA MET A 1 4.40 6.86 21.38
C MET A 1 3.35 6.15 20.55
N THR A 2 2.53 6.88 19.82
CA THR A 2 1.51 6.32 18.91
C THR A 2 2.21 5.84 17.65
N GLU A 3 2.64 4.59 17.63
CA GLU A 3 3.26 4.01 16.44
C GLU A 3 2.19 3.80 15.36
N ILE A 4 2.35 4.46 14.21
CA ILE A 4 1.45 4.29 13.08
C ILE A 4 1.71 2.91 12.44
N SER A 5 0.75 2.01 12.64
CA SER A 5 0.82 0.65 12.09
C SER A 5 0.81 0.65 10.57
N SER A 6 1.61 -0.24 9.97
CA SER A 6 1.63 -0.37 8.51
C SER A 6 0.31 -0.96 8.00
N PRO A 7 -0.30 -0.41 6.92
CA PRO A 7 -1.53 -0.95 6.33
C PRO A 7 -1.27 -2.23 5.50
N CYS A 8 -0.19 -2.95 5.79
CA CYS A 8 0.26 -4.08 4.99
C CYS A 8 -0.54 -5.33 5.30
N MET A 9 -1.35 -5.80 4.35
CA MET A 9 -2.08 -7.07 4.46
C MET A 9 -1.24 -8.29 4.05
N LYS A 10 0.10 -8.16 3.98
CA LYS A 10 1.04 -9.18 3.48
C LYS A 10 0.75 -9.66 2.04
N ILE A 11 -0.10 -8.94 1.31
CA ILE A 11 -0.35 -9.11 -0.11
C ILE A 11 0.62 -8.18 -0.84
N CYS A 12 1.64 -8.76 -1.48
CA CYS A 12 2.59 -8.02 -2.30
C CYS A 12 2.29 -8.28 -3.77
N HIS A 13 1.22 -7.66 -4.27
CA HIS A 13 0.89 -7.68 -5.69
C HIS A 13 0.59 -6.31 -6.18
N ARG A 14 1.10 -5.99 -7.36
CA ARG A 14 1.16 -4.64 -7.86
C ARG A 14 0.54 -4.59 -9.24
N ASP A 15 -0.23 -3.56 -9.45
CA ASP A 15 -0.82 -3.18 -10.72
C ASP A 15 0.25 -2.63 -11.68
N SER A 16 -0.09 -2.51 -12.96
CA SER A 16 0.75 -1.88 -13.99
C SER A 16 1.26 -0.49 -13.61
N LEU A 17 0.50 0.28 -12.83
CA LEU A 17 0.88 1.61 -12.34
C LEU A 17 1.79 1.59 -11.11
N GLY A 18 2.15 0.40 -10.62
CA GLY A 18 3.04 0.28 -9.49
C GLY A 18 2.35 0.36 -8.12
N VAL A 19 1.01 0.27 -8.08
CA VAL A 19 0.19 0.32 -6.85
C VAL A 19 -0.13 -1.07 -6.32
N CYS A 20 0.08 -1.32 -5.02
CA CYS A 20 -0.23 -2.60 -4.40
C CYS A 20 -1.75 -2.84 -4.31
N PHE A 21 -2.26 -4.00 -4.75
CA PHE A 21 -3.68 -4.36 -4.65
C PHE A 21 -4.16 -4.50 -3.21
N GLY A 22 -3.29 -4.95 -2.30
CA GLY A 22 -3.60 -5.09 -0.89
C GLY A 22 -3.59 -3.74 -0.16
N CYS A 23 -2.40 -3.18 0.02
CA CYS A 23 -2.23 -1.97 0.85
C CYS A 23 -2.36 -0.64 0.09
N ARG A 24 -2.60 -0.67 -1.23
CA ARG A 24 -2.76 0.54 -2.09
C ARG A 24 -1.59 1.54 -2.08
N ARG A 25 -0.44 1.12 -1.53
CA ARG A 25 0.82 1.87 -1.54
C ARG A 25 1.66 1.53 -2.78
N THR A 26 2.53 2.46 -3.17
CA THR A 26 3.54 2.24 -4.20
C THR A 26 4.77 1.54 -3.63
N SER A 27 5.62 1.04 -4.52
CA SER A 27 6.94 0.45 -4.18
C SER A 27 7.78 1.34 -3.28
N GLU A 28 7.80 2.63 -3.61
CA GLU A 28 8.64 3.63 -2.97
C GLU A 28 8.16 3.90 -1.54
N GLU A 29 6.85 4.04 -1.34
CA GLU A 29 6.28 4.22 0.00
C GLU A 29 6.46 2.98 0.87
N ILE A 30 6.42 1.78 0.29
CA ILE A 30 6.68 0.53 1.01
C ILE A 30 8.15 0.47 1.46
N GLY A 31 9.09 0.81 0.56
CA GLY A 31 10.52 0.79 0.87
C GLY A 31 10.95 1.89 1.86
N ASN A 32 10.30 3.05 1.82
CA ASN A 32 10.58 4.18 2.70
C ASN A 32 9.73 4.19 3.98
N TRP A 33 8.78 3.27 4.16
CA TRP A 33 7.87 3.25 5.31
C TRP A 33 8.58 3.32 6.67
N SER A 34 9.69 2.60 6.82
CA SER A 34 10.48 2.60 8.06
C SER A 34 11.23 3.91 8.31
N LYS A 35 11.40 4.74 7.28
CA LYS A 35 12.07 6.04 7.32
C LYS A 35 11.10 7.20 7.52
N TYR A 36 9.82 7.01 7.16
CA TYR A 36 8.80 8.03 7.28
C TYR A 36 8.48 8.38 8.73
N THR A 37 8.26 9.67 8.96
CA THR A 37 7.71 10.18 10.21
C THR A 37 6.25 9.75 10.38
N ASP A 38 5.71 9.87 11.59
CA ASP A 38 4.28 9.65 11.86
C ASP A 38 3.38 10.53 10.98
N GLU A 39 3.74 11.79 10.75
CA GLU A 39 3.05 12.70 9.82
C GLU A 39 3.05 12.16 8.37
N GLU A 40 4.22 11.78 7.84
CA GLU A 40 4.32 11.22 6.49
C GLU A 40 3.54 9.89 6.36
N LYS A 41 3.58 9.05 7.38
CA LYS A 41 2.80 7.80 7.42
C LYS A 41 1.31 8.09 7.38
N LEU A 42 0.83 9.11 8.09
CA LEU A 42 -0.57 9.54 8.06
C LEU A 42 -0.96 10.08 6.68
N GLU A 43 -0.10 10.87 6.04
CA GLU A 43 -0.33 11.34 4.67
C GLU A 43 -0.43 10.17 3.67
N VAL A 44 0.46 9.19 3.77
CA VAL A 44 0.40 7.98 2.92
C VAL A 44 -0.90 7.22 3.20
N LEU A 45 -1.29 7.07 4.46
CA LEU A 45 -2.56 6.43 4.85
C LEU A 45 -3.79 7.17 4.34
N ASP A 46 -3.73 8.49 4.19
CA ASP A 46 -4.79 9.28 3.57
C ASP A 46 -4.78 9.08 2.04
N LYS A 47 -3.61 9.22 1.39
CA LYS A 47 -3.42 9.00 -0.06
C LYS A 47 -3.95 7.65 -0.50
N ILE A 48 -3.69 6.58 0.24
CA ILE A 48 -4.16 5.24 -0.13
C ILE A 48 -5.68 5.09 -0.08
N ARG A 49 -6.42 5.91 0.70
CA ARG A 49 -7.90 5.87 0.73
C ARG A 49 -8.49 6.35 -0.58
N TYR A 50 -7.81 7.28 -1.25
CA TYR A 50 -8.21 7.83 -2.54
C TYR A 50 -7.61 7.07 -3.72
N ARG A 51 -6.56 6.25 -3.50
CA ARG A 51 -5.92 5.47 -4.57
C ARG A 51 -6.69 4.21 -4.90
N THR A 52 -7.03 4.10 -6.18
CA THR A 52 -7.61 2.89 -6.76
C THR A 52 -6.60 2.20 -7.68
N ASN A 53 -6.65 0.87 -7.80
CA ASN A 53 -5.90 0.14 -8.82
C ASN A 53 -6.55 0.38 -10.19
N VAL A 54 -5.86 0.01 -11.26
CA VAL A 54 -6.43 0.13 -12.61
C VAL A 54 -7.67 -0.76 -12.69
N ARG A 55 -8.74 -0.19 -13.23
CA ARG A 55 -10.00 -0.90 -13.42
C ARG A 55 -9.79 -2.02 -14.42
N GLY A 56 -10.15 -3.24 -14.06
CA GLY A 56 -9.99 -4.43 -14.91
C GLY A 56 -8.73 -5.24 -14.60
N GLU A 57 -7.76 -4.67 -13.88
CA GLU A 57 -6.70 -5.47 -13.30
C GLU A 57 -7.19 -6.10 -12.00
N SER A 58 -7.08 -7.42 -11.91
CA SER A 58 -7.45 -8.18 -10.72
C SER A 58 -6.19 -8.77 -10.11
N PRO A 59 -6.05 -8.77 -8.78
CA PRO A 59 -4.98 -9.51 -8.15
C PRO A 59 -5.12 -11.00 -8.54
N PRO A 60 -4.03 -11.71 -8.90
CA PRO A 60 -4.08 -13.13 -9.17
C PRO A 60 -4.66 -13.88 -7.97
N HIS A 61 -5.36 -14.98 -8.23
CA HIS A 61 -6.09 -15.76 -7.23
C HIS A 61 -5.18 -16.41 -6.16
N SER A 62 -3.86 -16.23 -6.25
CA SER A 62 -2.83 -16.83 -5.40
C SER A 62 -2.69 -16.21 -4.00
N PHE A 63 -3.51 -15.21 -3.62
CA PHE A 63 -3.46 -14.57 -2.29
C PHE A 63 -4.28 -15.28 -1.21
N LEU A 64 -5.10 -16.27 -1.58
CA LEU A 64 -5.75 -17.17 -0.64
C LEU A 64 -4.80 -18.32 -0.36
N ARG A 65 -3.88 -18.12 0.59
CA ARG A 65 -3.23 -19.23 1.28
C ARG A 65 -3.85 -19.40 2.66
#